data_AF-A0A5D3WHU1-F1
#
_entry.id   AF-A0A5D3WHU1-F1
#
_cell.length_a   1.000
_cell.length_b   1.000
_cell.length_c   1.000
_cell.angle_alpha   90.00
_cell.angle_beta   90.00
_cell.angle_gamma   90.00
#
_symmetry.space_group_name_H-M   'P 1'
#
loop_
_entity.id
_entity.type
_entity.pdbx_description
1 polymer ?
#
loop_
_entity_poly.entity_id
_entity_poly.type
_entity_poly.pdbx_seq_one_letter_code
_entity_poly.pdbx_strand_id
1 'polypeptide(L)'
;MRLFITCLTCGLFLLLAGSCLADEADHGGDIHFKQPVTGVLFSHALHVEELGLECDSCHEGLFAFEAGVAEANGDFTMASLAEGNYCGACHDGDTAFSSETRCAVCHEGVKGYKRALGLVNDSGHGH
;
A
#
# COMPACT_ATOMS: atom_id res chain seq x y z
N MET A 1 51.48 13.57 -41.16
CA MET A 1 50.44 13.42 -42.22
C MET A 1 50.06 11.95 -42.28
N ARG A 2 48.76 11.65 -42.22
CA ARG A 2 48.09 10.32 -42.11
C ARG A 2 47.82 9.88 -40.66
N LEU A 3 46.80 10.46 -40.01
CA LEU A 3 45.40 9.97 -39.93
C LEU A 3 45.34 8.57 -39.30
N PHE A 4 44.98 8.45 -38.01
CA PHE A 4 43.58 8.27 -37.54
C PHE A 4 42.89 7.14 -38.30
N ILE A 5 42.86 5.93 -37.73
CA ILE A 5 41.96 4.78 -37.98
C ILE A 5 42.60 3.64 -37.17
N THR A 6 42.25 3.44 -35.89
CA THR A 6 41.43 2.30 -35.46
C THR A 6 41.14 2.43 -33.96
N CYS A 7 40.44 3.50 -33.57
CA CYS A 7 39.88 3.68 -32.22
C CYS A 7 38.38 3.31 -32.19
N LEU A 8 37.95 2.32 -32.99
CA LEU A 8 36.52 2.08 -33.27
C LEU A 8 36.04 0.63 -33.04
N THR A 9 36.74 -0.18 -32.25
CA THR A 9 36.24 -1.53 -31.91
C THR A 9 36.16 -1.82 -30.41
N CYS A 10 36.54 -0.88 -29.54
CA CYS A 10 36.33 -1.00 -28.10
C CYS A 10 35.00 -0.36 -27.63
N GLY A 11 34.17 0.12 -28.56
CA GLY A 11 32.96 0.91 -28.27
C GLY A 11 31.62 0.17 -28.31
N LEU A 12 31.60 -1.14 -28.59
CA LEU A 12 30.35 -1.90 -28.76
C LEU A 12 30.05 -2.92 -27.66
N PHE A 13 30.83 -2.93 -26.57
CA PHE A 13 30.60 -3.79 -25.40
C PHE A 13 30.15 -3.00 -24.16
N LEU A 14 29.48 -1.85 -24.37
CA LEU A 14 28.71 -1.16 -23.34
C LEU A 14 27.25 -1.04 -23.82
N LEU A 15 26.68 -2.17 -24.25
CA LEU A 15 25.23 -2.33 -24.32
C LEU A 15 24.72 -2.17 -22.90
N LEU A 16 24.10 -1.01 -22.70
CA LEU A 16 23.46 -0.52 -21.50
C LEU A 16 22.80 -1.67 -20.72
N ALA A 17 23.42 -2.04 -19.61
CA ALA A 17 22.69 -2.43 -18.42
C ALA A 17 21.94 -1.19 -17.93
N GLY A 18 20.92 -0.78 -18.67
CA GLY A 18 19.86 0.06 -18.15
C GLY A 18 19.10 -0.82 -17.19
N SER A 19 19.58 -0.90 -15.95
CA SER A 19 18.74 -1.27 -14.83
C SER A 19 17.59 -0.27 -14.86
N CYS A 20 16.43 -0.71 -15.33
CA CYS A 20 15.19 -0.07 -14.96
C CYS A 20 15.18 -0.10 -13.44
N LEU A 21 15.63 0.97 -12.81
CA LEU A 21 15.20 1.26 -11.46
C LEU A 21 13.68 1.34 -11.62
N ALA A 22 12.99 0.30 -11.17
CA ALA A 22 11.63 0.47 -10.76
C ALA A 22 11.69 1.64 -9.78
N ASP A 23 11.14 2.77 -10.19
CA ASP A 23 10.83 3.85 -9.28
C ASP A 23 9.87 3.18 -8.29
N GLU A 24 10.37 2.77 -7.12
CA GLU A 24 9.51 2.31 -6.03
C GLU A 24 8.67 3.54 -5.69
N ALA A 25 7.48 3.60 -6.27
CA ALA A 25 6.63 4.76 -6.16
C ALA A 25 6.26 4.89 -4.68
N ASP A 26 6.74 5.96 -4.05
CA ASP A 26 6.52 6.21 -2.63
C ASP A 26 5.06 6.61 -2.40
N HIS A 27 4.20 5.61 -2.24
CA HIS A 27 2.78 5.77 -1.96
C HIS A 27 2.51 5.85 -0.45
N GLY A 28 3.51 6.12 0.39
CA GLY A 28 3.33 6.22 1.85
C GLY A 28 3.30 4.89 2.60
N GLY A 29 3.47 3.76 1.90
CA GLY A 29 3.58 2.42 2.48
C GLY A 29 2.31 1.89 3.14
N ASP A 30 2.38 0.70 3.75
CA ASP A 30 1.23 0.09 4.41
C ASP A 30 0.88 0.78 5.74
N ILE A 31 -0.41 1.01 5.98
CA ILE A 31 -0.94 1.61 7.20
C ILE A 31 -1.53 0.51 8.09
N HIS A 32 -1.10 0.48 9.35
CA HIS A 32 -1.72 -0.34 10.38
C HIS A 32 -2.44 0.53 11.41
N PHE A 33 -3.77 0.57 11.33
CA PHE A 33 -4.58 1.31 12.31
C PHE A 33 -4.52 0.62 13.68
N LYS A 34 -4.54 1.46 14.71
CA LYS A 34 -4.45 1.07 16.11
C LYS A 34 -5.79 1.24 16.82
N GLN A 35 -6.66 2.10 16.30
CA GLN A 35 -7.96 2.43 16.83
C GLN A 35 -9.03 2.45 15.72
N PRO A 36 -10.31 2.17 16.04
CA PRO A 36 -10.84 1.74 17.35
C PRO A 36 -10.41 0.33 17.75
N VAL A 37 -9.89 -0.47 16.82
CA VAL A 37 -9.32 -1.79 17.07
C VAL A 37 -7.92 -1.90 16.47
N THR A 38 -7.03 -2.59 17.17
CA THR A 38 -5.62 -2.70 16.75
C THR A 38 -5.42 -3.78 15.69
N GLY A 39 -4.64 -3.44 14.66
CA GLY A 39 -4.27 -4.36 13.59
C GLY A 39 -5.33 -4.40 12.51
N VAL A 40 -5.64 -3.24 11.95
CA VAL A 40 -6.33 -3.13 10.66
C VAL A 40 -5.31 -2.69 9.63
N LEU A 41 -5.04 -3.54 8.64
CA LEU A 41 -4.09 -3.25 7.58
C LEU A 41 -4.81 -2.57 6.40
N PHE A 42 -4.22 -1.49 5.92
CA PHE A 42 -4.49 -0.89 4.63
C PHE A 42 -3.19 -0.89 3.81
N SER A 43 -3.23 -1.41 2.59
CA SER A 43 -2.06 -1.44 1.71
C SER A 43 -2.19 -0.46 0.56
N HIS A 44 -1.30 0.52 0.50
CA HIS A 44 -1.25 1.44 -0.65
C HIS A 44 -0.83 0.72 -1.93
N ALA A 45 0.12 -0.22 -1.85
CA ALA A 45 0.56 -0.99 -3.01
C ALA A 45 -0.62 -1.72 -3.68
N LEU A 46 -1.48 -2.37 -2.88
CA LEU A 46 -2.66 -3.03 -3.41
C LEU A 46 -3.63 -2.04 -4.09
N HIS A 47 -3.89 -0.88 -3.47
CA HIS A 47 -4.90 0.05 -3.98
C HIS A 47 -4.39 0.89 -5.16
N VAL A 48 -3.13 1.36 -5.11
CA VAL A 48 -2.57 2.28 -6.09
C VAL A 48 -1.83 1.54 -7.19
N GLU A 49 -0.94 0.60 -6.86
CA GLU A 49 -0.11 -0.07 -7.86
C GLU A 49 -0.85 -1.22 -8.54
N GLU A 50 -1.50 -2.09 -7.75
CA GLU A 50 -2.16 -3.28 -8.29
C GLU A 50 -3.53 -2.95 -8.89
N LEU A 51 -4.34 -2.13 -8.20
CA LEU A 51 -5.69 -1.77 -8.63
C LEU A 51 -5.74 -0.47 -9.47
N GLY A 52 -4.67 0.32 -9.49
CA GLY A 52 -4.59 1.53 -10.32
C GLY A 52 -5.47 2.67 -9.83
N LEU A 53 -5.75 2.76 -8.52
CA LEU A 53 -6.47 3.91 -7.97
C LEU A 53 -5.57 5.13 -7.90
N GLU A 54 -6.10 6.26 -8.32
CA GLU A 54 -5.41 7.54 -8.27
C GLU A 54 -5.41 8.11 -6.84
N CYS A 55 -4.38 8.89 -6.50
CA CYS A 55 -4.20 9.44 -5.16
C CYS A 55 -5.41 10.28 -4.70
N ASP A 56 -6.04 10.99 -5.63
CA ASP A 56 -7.19 11.86 -5.41
C ASP A 56 -8.51 11.12 -5.23
N SER A 57 -8.54 9.82 -5.54
CA SER A 57 -9.68 8.94 -5.25
C SER A 57 -9.87 8.74 -3.74
N CYS A 58 -8.81 8.95 -2.94
CA CYS A 58 -8.86 8.87 -1.49
C CYS A 58 -8.56 10.22 -0.82
N HIS A 59 -7.62 11.01 -1.35
CA HIS A 59 -7.12 12.22 -0.71
C HIS A 59 -7.56 13.51 -1.42
N GLU A 60 -7.89 14.59 -0.70
CA GLU A 60 -8.06 14.71 0.76
C GLU A 60 -9.51 14.37 1.19
N GLY A 61 -10.29 13.74 0.31
CA GLY A 61 -11.73 13.54 0.50
C GLY A 61 -12.08 12.51 1.57
N LEU A 62 -11.73 11.24 1.35
CA LEU A 62 -12.03 10.14 2.27
C LEU A 62 -11.03 10.05 3.42
N PHE A 63 -9.78 10.40 3.14
CA PHE A 63 -8.67 10.36 4.10
C PHE A 63 -7.79 11.59 3.94
N ALA A 64 -7.23 12.08 5.04
CA ALA A 64 -6.13 13.05 4.99
C ALA A 64 -4.82 12.34 4.60
N PHE A 65 -3.87 13.07 4.00
CA PHE A 65 -2.55 12.52 3.68
C PHE A 65 -1.76 12.05 4.92
N GLU A 66 -2.08 12.60 6.10
CA GLU A 66 -1.46 12.20 7.36
C GLU A 66 -2.14 10.95 7.95
N ALA A 67 -1.36 9.88 8.11
CA ALA A 67 -1.82 8.66 8.77
C ALA A 67 -2.19 8.94 10.24
N GLY A 68 -3.25 8.30 10.72
CA GLY A 68 -3.74 8.47 12.10
C GLY A 68 -4.85 9.52 12.25
N VAL A 69 -5.04 10.41 11.28
CA VAL A 69 -6.11 11.43 11.34
C VAL A 69 -7.50 10.78 11.39
N ALA A 70 -7.76 9.81 10.51
CA ALA A 70 -9.06 9.13 10.48
C ALA A 70 -9.39 8.45 11.82
N GLU A 71 -8.45 7.69 12.40
CA GLU A 71 -8.69 6.99 13.68
C GLU A 71 -8.82 7.95 14.89
N ALA A 72 -8.39 9.21 14.75
CA ALA A 72 -8.56 10.26 15.75
C ALA A 72 -9.91 11.00 15.67
N ASN A 73 -10.62 10.93 14.53
CA ASN A 73 -11.86 11.70 14.29
C ASN A 73 -13.08 11.21 15.10
N GLY A 74 -12.98 10.04 15.74
CA GLY A 74 -14.00 9.49 16.63
C GLY A 74 -15.21 8.87 15.92
N ASP A 75 -15.37 9.10 14.62
CA ASP A 75 -16.40 8.51 13.76
C ASP A 75 -15.88 7.38 12.86
N PHE A 76 -14.57 7.12 12.84
CA PHE A 76 -13.94 5.99 12.12
C PHE A 76 -14.33 4.65 12.75
N THR A 77 -15.51 4.16 12.34
CA THR A 77 -16.20 3.01 12.91
C THR A 77 -16.90 2.22 11.80
N MET A 78 -17.16 0.92 12.02
CA MET A 78 -17.88 0.09 11.03
C MET A 78 -19.27 0.65 10.68
N ALA A 79 -19.93 1.35 11.61
CA ALA A 79 -21.20 2.01 11.33
C ALA A 79 -21.05 3.13 10.30
N SER A 80 -20.01 3.97 10.46
CA SER A 80 -19.69 5.02 9.49
C SER A 80 -19.29 4.43 8.13
N LEU A 81 -18.59 3.29 8.10
CA LEU A 81 -18.29 2.56 6.86
C LEU A 81 -19.57 2.07 6.17
N ALA A 82 -20.54 1.51 6.92
CA ALA A 82 -21.83 1.09 6.36
C ALA A 82 -22.64 2.28 5.79
N GLU A 83 -22.37 3.50 6.24
CA GLU A 83 -22.95 4.74 5.70
C GLU A 83 -22.17 5.29 4.48
N GLY A 84 -21.18 4.57 3.97
CA GLY A 84 -20.40 4.94 2.78
C GLY A 84 -19.21 5.84 3.05
N ASN A 85 -18.78 5.99 4.31
CA ASN A 85 -17.58 6.77 4.65
C ASN A 85 -16.33 5.90 4.69
N TYR A 86 -15.16 6.54 4.64
CA TYR A 86 -13.86 5.88 4.78
C TYR A 86 -13.72 4.68 3.81
N CYS A 87 -13.36 3.50 4.31
CA CYS A 87 -13.25 2.28 3.52
C CYS A 87 -14.57 1.91 2.85
N GLY A 88 -15.70 2.23 3.48
CA GLY A 88 -17.05 1.89 3.01
C GLY A 88 -17.50 2.67 1.77
N ALA A 89 -16.78 3.74 1.40
CA ALA A 89 -17.03 4.46 0.14
C ALA A 89 -16.82 3.58 -1.10
N CYS A 90 -16.00 2.52 -0.98
CA CYS A 90 -15.79 1.53 -2.04
C CYS A 90 -16.04 0.09 -1.55
N HIS A 91 -15.84 -0.21 -0.27
CA HIS A 91 -16.22 -1.50 0.33
C HIS A 91 -17.72 -1.53 0.70
N ASP A 92 -18.55 -1.27 -0.31
CA ASP A 92 -20.01 -1.17 -0.26
C ASP A 92 -20.72 -2.49 -0.65
N GLY A 93 -20.02 -3.41 -1.30
CA GLY A 93 -20.57 -4.65 -1.83
C GLY A 93 -20.80 -4.66 -3.34
N ASP A 94 -20.67 -3.50 -3.98
CA ASP A 94 -20.86 -3.29 -5.42
C ASP A 94 -19.54 -2.90 -6.11
N THR A 95 -18.87 -1.87 -5.59
CA THR A 95 -17.57 -1.38 -6.07
C THR A 95 -16.45 -2.34 -5.68
N ALA A 96 -16.47 -2.79 -4.43
CA ALA A 96 -15.59 -3.82 -3.88
C ALA A 96 -16.38 -4.73 -2.94
N PHE A 97 -15.71 -5.72 -2.32
CA PHE A 97 -16.39 -6.54 -1.31
C PHE A 97 -16.88 -5.67 -0.15
N SER A 98 -18.08 -5.96 0.35
CA SER A 98 -18.69 -5.19 1.44
C SER A 98 -17.87 -5.29 2.72
N SER A 99 -17.62 -4.14 3.35
CA SER A 99 -16.95 -3.99 4.64
C SER A 99 -17.72 -4.64 5.80
N GLU A 100 -19.03 -4.87 5.63
CA GLU A 100 -19.85 -5.62 6.59
C GLU A 100 -19.59 -7.14 6.52
N THR A 101 -18.77 -7.58 5.57
CA THR A 101 -18.41 -8.97 5.35
C THR A 101 -16.89 -9.15 5.33
N ARG A 102 -16.41 -10.39 5.44
CA ARG A 102 -14.99 -10.74 5.30
C ARG A 102 -14.04 -9.97 6.24
N CYS A 103 -14.42 -9.82 7.51
CA CYS A 103 -13.71 -9.00 8.51
C CYS A 103 -12.20 -9.27 8.56
N ALA A 104 -11.78 -10.53 8.43
CA ALA A 104 -10.39 -10.95 8.52
C ALA A 104 -9.48 -10.49 7.36
N VAL A 105 -10.05 -9.91 6.28
CA VAL A 105 -9.26 -9.35 5.19
C VAL A 105 -8.52 -8.09 5.64
N CYS A 106 -9.19 -7.24 6.44
CA CYS A 106 -8.58 -6.02 6.97
C CYS A 106 -8.11 -6.21 8.43
N HIS A 107 -8.91 -6.90 9.25
CA HIS A 107 -8.64 -7.07 10.68
C HIS A 107 -7.68 -8.25 10.96
N GLU A 108 -6.39 -8.01 10.77
CA GLU A 108 -5.32 -8.95 11.11
C GLU A 108 -5.07 -9.09 12.63
N GLY A 109 -5.61 -8.15 13.42
CA GLY A 109 -5.53 -8.11 14.86
C GLY A 109 -4.12 -7.88 15.41
N VAL A 110 -3.98 -7.98 16.73
CA VAL A 110 -2.72 -7.71 17.44
C VAL A 110 -1.57 -8.61 16.97
N LYS A 111 -1.86 -9.84 16.52
CA LYS A 111 -0.83 -10.74 15.99
C LYS A 111 -0.29 -10.24 14.65
N GLY A 112 -1.16 -9.86 13.72
CA GLY A 112 -0.76 -9.26 12.45
C GLY A 112 0.05 -7.98 12.65
N TYR A 113 -0.46 -7.10 13.50
CA TYR A 113 0.22 -5.86 13.85
C TYR A 113 1.63 -6.09 14.39
N LYS A 114 1.81 -7.04 15.31
CA LYS A 114 3.13 -7.37 15.85
C LYS A 114 4.06 -7.96 14.81
N ARG A 115 3.56 -8.76 13.86
CA ARG A 115 4.37 -9.29 12.74
C ARG A 115 4.87 -8.17 11.86
N ALA A 116 3.99 -7.23 11.49
CA ALA A 116 4.35 -6.08 10.68
C ALA A 116 5.45 -5.21 11.34
N LEU A 117 5.43 -5.11 12.68
CA LEU A 117 6.46 -4.41 13.44
C LEU A 117 7.72 -5.24 13.74
N GLY A 118 7.80 -6.50 13.29
CA GLY A 118 8.92 -7.39 13.61
C GLY A 118 9.02 -7.75 15.11
N LEU A 119 7.94 -7.58 15.87
CA LEU A 119 7.87 -7.81 17.31
C LEU A 119 7.56 -9.27 17.68
N VAL A 120 7.33 -10.11 16.67
CA VAL A 120 7.20 -11.56 16.83
C VAL A 120 8.17 -12.28 15.89
N ASN A 121 8.98 -13.13 16.48
CA ASN A 121 9.87 -14.07 15.83
C ASN A 121 9.08 -15.35 15.54
N ASP A 122 8.35 -15.35 14.42
CA ASP A 122 7.53 -16.47 13.97
C ASP A 122 8.39 -17.68 13.61
N SER A 123 8.74 -18.46 14.63
CA SER A 123 9.35 -19.80 14.49
C SER A 123 8.29 -20.89 14.24
N GLY A 124 7.02 -20.51 14.05
CA GLY A 124 5.89 -21.42 13.95
C GLY A 124 5.23 -21.35 12.59
N HIS A 125 5.61 -22.29 11.71
CA HIS A 125 4.77 -22.65 10.57
C HIS A 125 3.43 -23.18 11.10
N GLY A 126 2.34 -22.53 10.72
CA GLY A 126 0.99 -22.87 11.16
C GLY A 126 0.00 -22.89 10.00
N HIS A 127 -0.11 -24.08 9.41
CA HIS A 127 -1.19 -24.66 8.60
C HIS A 127 -1.51 -24.07 7.21
#